data_AF-A0A1Q8KJ04-F1
#
_entry.id   AF-A0A1Q8KJ04-F1
#
_cell.length_a   1.000
_cell.length_b   1.000
_cell.length_c   1.000
_cell.angle_alpha   90.00
_cell.angle_beta   90.00
_cell.angle_gamma   90.00
#
_symmetry.space_group_name_H-M   'P 1'
#
loop_
_entity.id
_entity.type
_entity.pdbx_description
1 polymer ?
#
loop_
_entity_poly.entity_id
_entity_poly.type
_entity_poly.pdbx_seq_one_letter_code
_entity_poly.pdbx_strand_id
1 'polypeptide(L)'
;MPVLTLDHHVDAPPALVAGVLRETAVAEQALSRTGARLTAPARLLVAGDEVRVALPGGVLACRTRITRAGVAGVWSELATGPAAVLRHATRVIPDGAGTRVRDELTWSPPFGVLGRLSDPVLRRYGRRLLGARRDVVAERAGELGRAPVVVGAAIVRDGRLLVAQRSYPAELAGRWELPGGGVEPGESETDALVRECREELGARIRADGRIGTDLPIGRRVLRIRTARLTPDSPDPEAREHRSLRWVGAHEVAALGWLDADRAVVAELVDLLRS
;
A
#
# COMPACT_ATOMS: atom_id res chain seq x y z
N MET A 1 -13.38 -17.47 20.82
CA MET A 1 -12.26 -17.73 19.89
C MET A 1 -11.01 -17.06 20.43
N PRO A 2 -9.84 -17.70 20.35
CA PRO A 2 -8.57 -17.06 20.71
C PRO A 2 -8.36 -15.73 19.99
N VAL A 3 -7.97 -14.71 20.76
CA VAL A 3 -7.49 -13.41 20.28
C VAL A 3 -6.10 -13.19 20.85
N LEU A 4 -5.20 -12.65 20.03
CA LEU A 4 -3.89 -12.16 20.41
C LEU A 4 -3.74 -10.74 19.91
N THR A 5 -3.36 -9.83 20.80
CA THR A 5 -3.12 -8.42 20.49
C THR A 5 -1.67 -8.04 20.75
N LEU A 6 -1.14 -7.14 19.94
CA LEU A 6 0.12 -6.45 20.20
C LEU A 6 -0.05 -4.97 19.84
N ASP A 7 0.21 -4.10 20.81
CA ASP A 7 0.28 -2.66 20.62
C ASP A 7 1.75 -2.21 20.68
N HIS A 8 2.16 -1.35 19.75
CA HIS A 8 3.49 -0.76 19.75
C HIS A 8 3.50 0.62 19.11
N HIS A 9 4.52 1.40 19.43
CA HIS A 9 4.77 2.70 18.82
C HIS A 9 5.81 2.57 17.70
N VAL A 10 5.60 3.32 16.61
CA VAL A 10 6.53 3.48 15.50
C VAL A 10 6.78 4.97 15.31
N ASP A 11 8.05 5.37 15.34
CA ASP A 11 8.48 6.76 15.16
C ASP A 11 8.48 7.15 13.67
N ALA A 12 7.28 7.17 13.08
CA ALA A 12 7.03 7.59 11.72
C ALA A 12 5.58 8.07 11.55
N PRO A 13 5.30 8.94 10.56
CA PRO A 13 3.94 9.42 10.32
C PRO A 13 2.94 8.30 9.96
N PRO A 14 1.66 8.42 10.35
CA PRO A 14 0.65 7.39 10.10
C PRO A 14 0.51 6.96 8.64
N ALA A 15 0.59 7.90 7.69
CA ALA A 15 0.48 7.60 6.26
C ALA A 15 1.62 6.70 5.76
N LEU A 16 2.84 6.88 6.29
CA LEU A 16 4.01 6.06 5.96
C LEU A 16 3.92 4.69 6.59
N VAL A 17 3.57 4.61 7.87
CA VAL A 17 3.37 3.32 8.54
C VAL A 17 2.28 2.51 7.84
N ALA A 18 1.15 3.14 7.50
CA ALA A 18 0.08 2.48 6.75
C ALA A 18 0.54 1.96 5.38
N GLY A 19 1.40 2.68 4.65
CA GLY A 19 1.96 2.22 3.39
C GLY A 19 2.96 1.06 3.55
N VAL A 20 3.85 1.14 4.55
CA VAL A 20 4.80 0.08 4.92
C VAL A 20 4.08 -1.22 5.26
N LEU A 21 2.96 -1.16 5.97
CA LEU A 21 2.17 -2.34 6.34
C LEU A 21 1.57 -3.08 5.13
N ARG A 22 1.52 -2.44 3.96
CA ARG A 22 1.03 -3.00 2.69
C ARG A 22 2.15 -3.63 1.86
N GLU A 23 3.41 -3.39 2.18
CA GLU A 23 4.56 -3.92 1.44
C GLU A 23 4.70 -5.43 1.70
N THR A 24 4.63 -6.23 0.63
CA THR A 24 4.73 -7.70 0.70
C THR A 24 6.04 -8.13 1.36
N ALA A 25 7.15 -7.45 1.03
CA ALA A 25 8.47 -7.77 1.59
C ALA A 25 8.52 -7.63 3.12
N VAL A 26 7.79 -6.66 3.68
CA VAL A 26 7.68 -6.47 5.15
C VAL A 26 6.98 -7.66 5.80
N ALA A 27 5.87 -8.12 5.21
CA ALA A 27 5.16 -9.30 5.70
C ALA A 27 5.99 -10.58 5.52
N GLU A 28 6.66 -10.73 4.37
CA GLU A 28 7.53 -11.86 4.06
C GLU A 28 8.72 -11.97 5.03
N GLN A 29 9.41 -10.85 5.30
CA GLN A 29 10.53 -10.81 6.24
C GLN A 29 10.09 -11.10 7.68
N ALA A 30 8.92 -10.60 8.10
CA ALA A 30 8.38 -10.93 9.43
C ALA A 30 8.03 -12.42 9.55
N LEU A 31 7.42 -13.01 8.52
CA LEU A 31 7.08 -14.43 8.49
C LEU A 31 8.32 -15.33 8.45
N SER A 32 9.35 -14.94 7.69
CA SER A 32 10.59 -15.72 7.57
C SER A 32 11.35 -15.82 8.90
N ARG A 33 11.33 -14.76 9.73
CA ARG A 33 11.84 -14.79 11.12
C ARG A 33 11.15 -15.83 12.02
N THR A 34 10.00 -16.36 11.59
CA THR A 34 9.26 -17.44 12.27
C THR A 34 9.29 -18.78 11.54
N GLY A 35 10.02 -18.89 10.43
CA GLY A 35 10.12 -20.09 9.60
C GLY A 35 8.96 -20.28 8.61
N ALA A 36 8.05 -19.31 8.49
CA ALA A 36 6.99 -19.32 7.49
C ALA A 36 7.46 -18.65 6.19
N ARG A 37 6.77 -18.95 5.08
CA ARG A 37 7.01 -18.32 3.77
C ARG A 37 5.74 -17.69 3.24
N LEU A 38 5.86 -16.52 2.63
CA LEU A 38 4.77 -15.78 2.01
C LEU A 38 4.90 -15.88 0.48
N THR A 39 3.77 -15.97 -0.20
CA THR A 39 3.67 -15.71 -1.65
C THR A 39 2.51 -14.77 -1.89
N ALA A 40 2.74 -13.68 -2.61
CA ALA A 40 1.77 -12.63 -2.84
C ALA A 40 1.73 -12.23 -4.33
N PRO A 41 0.61 -11.64 -4.80
CA PRO A 41 0.42 -11.34 -6.21
C PRO A 41 1.12 -10.05 -6.67
N ALA A 42 1.52 -9.19 -5.73
CA ALA A 42 2.10 -7.88 -6.02
C ALA A 42 3.02 -7.41 -4.90
N ARG A 43 3.79 -6.34 -5.16
CA ARG A 43 4.70 -5.73 -4.15
C ARG A 43 3.95 -4.96 -3.07
N LEU A 44 2.86 -4.30 -3.43
CA LEU A 44 1.98 -3.58 -2.52
C LEU A 44 0.59 -4.22 -2.54
N LEU A 45 0.11 -4.56 -1.36
CA LEU A 45 -1.15 -5.24 -1.15
C LEU A 45 -2.33 -4.26 -1.13
N VAL A 46 -3.42 -4.66 -1.77
CA VAL A 46 -4.69 -3.93 -1.86
C VAL A 46 -5.85 -4.85 -1.49
N ALA A 47 -7.03 -4.28 -1.23
CA ALA A 47 -8.23 -5.08 -0.99
C ALA A 47 -8.52 -6.00 -2.19
N GLY A 48 -8.83 -7.26 -1.92
CA GLY A 48 -9.05 -8.32 -2.91
C GLY A 48 -7.84 -9.22 -3.16
N ASP A 49 -6.62 -8.76 -2.88
CA ASP A 49 -5.43 -9.60 -3.04
C ASP A 49 -5.47 -10.82 -2.11
N GLU A 50 -5.06 -11.97 -2.62
CA GLU A 50 -4.87 -13.18 -1.82
C GLU A 50 -3.40 -13.52 -1.66
N VAL A 51 -2.97 -13.72 -0.43
CA VAL A 51 -1.61 -14.14 -0.09
C VAL A 51 -1.63 -15.56 0.44
N ARG A 52 -0.62 -16.36 0.07
CA ARG A 52 -0.41 -17.71 0.58
C ARG A 52 0.67 -17.69 1.65
N VAL A 53 0.36 -18.23 2.82
CA VAL A 53 1.32 -18.42 3.91
C VAL A 53 1.55 -19.90 4.10
N ALA A 54 2.78 -20.37 3.84
CA ALA A 54 3.23 -21.71 4.19
C ALA A 54 3.84 -21.69 5.60
N LEU A 55 3.29 -22.51 6.50
CA LEU A 55 3.75 -22.61 7.88
C LEU A 55 5.13 -23.32 7.96
N PRO A 56 5.85 -23.19 9.09
CA PRO A 56 7.13 -23.87 9.29
C PRO A 56 7.03 -25.38 9.00
N GLY A 57 8.00 -25.90 8.25
CA GLY A 57 8.00 -27.29 7.80
C GLY A 57 7.22 -27.56 6.51
N GLY A 58 6.46 -26.58 5.98
CA GLY A 58 5.87 -26.61 4.63
C GLY A 58 4.68 -27.56 4.43
N VAL A 59 4.31 -28.34 5.44
CA VAL A 59 3.20 -29.32 5.38
C VAL A 59 1.82 -28.65 5.40
N LEU A 60 1.71 -27.50 6.07
CA LEU A 60 0.47 -26.74 6.19
C LEU A 60 0.62 -25.36 5.53
N ALA A 61 -0.44 -24.93 4.86
CA ALA A 61 -0.53 -23.58 4.31
C ALA A 61 -1.96 -23.05 4.45
N CYS A 62 -2.08 -21.73 4.48
CA CYS A 62 -3.35 -21.04 4.32
C CYS A 62 -3.25 -19.98 3.23
N ARG A 63 -4.40 -19.58 2.69
CA ARG A 63 -4.56 -18.36 1.91
C ARG A 63 -5.36 -17.39 2.74
N THR A 64 -4.90 -16.15 2.83
CA THR A 64 -5.67 -15.05 3.40
C THR A 64 -5.94 -14.01 2.32
N ARG A 65 -7.13 -13.42 2.35
CA ARG A 65 -7.54 -12.34 1.46
C ARG A 65 -7.47 -11.03 2.21
N ILE A 66 -6.87 -10.00 1.59
CA ILE A 66 -6.91 -8.64 2.10
C ILE A 66 -8.33 -8.11 1.92
N THR A 67 -9.01 -7.78 3.01
CA THR A 67 -10.38 -7.26 2.95
C THR A 67 -10.42 -5.73 2.93
N ARG A 68 -9.40 -5.09 3.50
CA ARG A 68 -9.23 -3.63 3.50
C ARG A 68 -7.75 -3.28 3.63
N ALA A 69 -7.31 -2.25 2.91
CA ALA A 69 -5.98 -1.66 3.06
C ALA A 69 -6.06 -0.16 2.76
N GLY A 70 -5.48 0.67 3.60
CA GLY A 70 -5.49 2.13 3.44
C GLY A 70 -4.91 2.85 4.65
N VAL A 71 -5.18 4.15 4.78
CA VAL A 71 -4.62 5.01 5.85
C VAL A 71 -4.94 4.56 7.26
N ALA A 72 -6.06 3.85 7.46
CA ALA A 72 -6.47 3.33 8.76
C ALA A 72 -5.77 2.02 9.16
N GLY A 73 -5.05 1.38 8.22
CA GLY A 73 -4.36 0.10 8.42
C GLY A 73 -4.72 -0.97 7.37
N VAL A 74 -4.52 -2.23 7.74
CA VAL A 74 -4.66 -3.39 6.84
C VAL A 74 -5.42 -4.51 7.55
N TRP A 75 -6.37 -5.12 6.86
CA TRP A 75 -7.19 -6.23 7.33
C TRP A 75 -7.14 -7.40 6.37
N SER A 76 -7.06 -8.60 6.92
CA SER A 76 -7.13 -9.84 6.15
C SER A 76 -7.93 -10.92 6.86
N GLU A 77 -8.53 -11.80 6.07
CA GLU A 77 -9.32 -12.92 6.55
C GLU A 77 -8.94 -14.21 5.81
N LEU A 78 -9.19 -15.35 6.44
CA LEU A 78 -8.94 -16.66 5.84
C LEU A 78 -9.80 -16.84 4.59
N ALA A 79 -9.16 -17.13 3.46
CA ALA A 79 -9.82 -17.58 2.25
C ALA A 79 -9.89 -19.12 2.23
N THR A 80 -8.77 -19.79 2.49
CA THR A 80 -8.69 -21.27 2.55
C THR A 80 -7.63 -21.70 3.54
N GLY A 81 -7.85 -22.80 4.28
CA GLY A 81 -6.83 -23.35 5.18
C GLY A 81 -7.40 -24.37 6.18
N PRO A 82 -6.57 -24.87 7.11
CA PRO A 82 -6.97 -25.90 8.08
C PRO A 82 -7.79 -25.37 9.27
N ALA A 83 -7.81 -24.05 9.48
CA ALA A 83 -8.69 -23.39 10.45
C ALA A 83 -10.03 -23.03 9.79
N ALA A 84 -11.09 -22.91 10.58
CA ALA A 84 -12.36 -22.33 10.09
C ALA A 84 -12.29 -20.79 10.03
N VAL A 85 -11.51 -20.18 10.93
CA VAL A 85 -11.32 -18.73 10.98
C VAL A 85 -9.86 -18.40 11.24
N LEU A 86 -9.36 -17.42 10.49
CA LEU A 86 -8.16 -16.64 10.77
C LEU A 86 -8.46 -15.21 10.32
N ARG A 87 -8.29 -14.24 11.21
CA ARG A 87 -8.45 -12.81 10.94
C ARG A 87 -7.26 -12.08 11.50
N HIS A 88 -6.69 -11.17 10.71
CA HIS A 88 -5.65 -10.27 11.16
C HIS A 88 -6.06 -8.84 10.83
N ALA A 89 -6.14 -8.00 11.86
CA ALA A 89 -6.41 -6.58 11.75
C ALA A 89 -5.22 -5.81 12.31
N THR A 90 -4.56 -5.02 11.46
CA THR A 90 -3.61 -4.00 11.90
C THR A 90 -4.29 -2.64 11.80
N ARG A 91 -4.36 -1.91 12.90
CA ARG A 91 -4.88 -0.54 12.94
C ARG A 91 -3.72 0.45 13.10
N VAL A 92 -3.80 1.55 12.36
CA VAL A 92 -2.87 2.67 12.40
C VAL A 92 -3.58 3.83 13.09
N ILE A 93 -3.00 4.30 14.20
CA ILE A 93 -3.59 5.34 15.05
C ILE A 93 -2.55 6.44 15.24
N PRO A 94 -2.86 7.72 14.94
CA PRO A 94 -1.96 8.82 15.23
C PRO A 94 -1.58 8.87 16.72
N ASP A 95 -0.30 9.07 17.02
CA ASP A 95 0.23 9.10 18.38
C ASP A 95 1.34 10.16 18.50
N GLY A 96 0.94 11.42 18.67
CA GLY A 96 1.84 12.57 18.62
C GLY A 96 2.46 12.75 17.23
N ALA A 97 3.80 12.81 17.18
CA ALA A 97 4.56 12.87 15.92
C ALA A 97 4.72 11.49 15.24
N GLY A 98 4.45 10.41 15.97
CA GLY A 98 4.57 9.04 15.49
C GLY A 98 3.23 8.34 15.32
N THR A 99 3.28 7.01 15.34
CA THR A 99 2.13 6.15 15.07
C THR A 99 2.04 5.03 16.08
N ARG A 100 0.86 4.82 16.64
CA ARG A 100 0.53 3.60 17.37
C ARG A 100 -0.05 2.56 16.42
N VAL A 101 0.58 1.39 16.39
CA VAL A 101 0.16 0.24 15.59
C VAL A 101 -0.44 -0.81 16.52
N ARG A 102 -1.68 -1.20 16.24
CA ARG A 102 -2.40 -2.24 16.98
C ARG A 102 -2.67 -3.42 16.08
N ASP A 103 -1.97 -4.53 16.32
CA ASP A 103 -2.24 -5.81 15.69
C ASP A 103 -3.22 -6.63 16.53
N GLU A 104 -4.19 -7.25 15.87
CA GLU A 104 -5.17 -8.16 16.45
C GLU A 104 -5.29 -9.39 15.56
N LEU A 105 -4.90 -10.55 16.09
CA LEU A 105 -4.96 -11.85 15.43
C LEU A 105 -6.02 -12.70 16.12
N THR A 106 -7.01 -13.14 15.36
CA THR A 106 -8.11 -14.00 15.83
C THR A 106 -8.14 -15.28 15.03
N TRP A 107 -8.27 -16.44 15.67
CA TRP A 107 -8.35 -17.72 14.96
C TRP A 107 -9.28 -18.72 15.63
N SER A 108 -9.65 -19.75 14.90
CA SER A 108 -10.16 -21.01 15.45
C SER A 108 -9.03 -22.06 15.46
N PRO A 109 -8.94 -22.93 16.46
CA PRO A 109 -8.01 -24.06 16.42
C PRO A 109 -8.23 -24.91 15.15
N PRO A 110 -7.17 -25.38 14.48
CA PRO A 110 -7.30 -26.27 13.33
C PRO A 110 -7.88 -27.61 13.80
N PHE A 111 -8.68 -28.26 12.94
CA PHE A 111 -9.29 -29.57 13.22
C PHE A 111 -10.27 -29.64 14.42
N GLY A 112 -10.86 -28.51 14.82
CA GLY A 112 -11.99 -28.48 15.77
C GLY A 112 -11.60 -28.65 17.25
N VAL A 113 -12.44 -29.34 18.04
CA VAL A 113 -12.31 -29.42 19.52
C VAL A 113 -11.04 -30.16 19.96
N LEU A 114 -10.61 -31.18 19.20
CA LEU A 114 -9.32 -31.88 19.39
C LEU A 114 -8.11 -30.94 19.15
N GLY A 115 -8.31 -29.88 18.35
CA GLY A 115 -7.31 -28.85 18.09
C GLY A 115 -7.08 -27.88 19.24
N ARG A 116 -7.90 -27.87 20.31
CA ARG A 116 -7.73 -26.93 21.45
C ARG A 116 -6.37 -27.08 22.15
N LEU A 117 -5.77 -28.27 22.09
CA LEU A 117 -4.42 -28.52 22.59
C LEU A 117 -3.32 -27.76 21.82
N SER A 118 -3.62 -27.33 20.59
CA SER A 118 -2.69 -26.53 19.78
C SER A 118 -2.72 -25.04 20.12
N ASP A 119 -3.72 -24.54 20.87
CA ASP A 119 -3.88 -23.10 21.13
C ASP A 119 -2.65 -22.48 21.83
N PRO A 120 -2.05 -23.08 22.88
CA PRO A 120 -0.83 -22.53 23.48
C PRO A 120 0.33 -22.42 22.49
N VAL A 121 0.46 -23.39 21.57
CA VAL A 121 1.50 -23.40 20.53
C VAL A 121 1.23 -22.29 19.51
N LEU A 122 -0.01 -22.17 19.03
CA LEU A 122 -0.43 -21.11 18.10
C LEU A 122 -0.30 -19.72 18.71
N ARG A 123 -0.62 -19.54 20.00
CA ARG A 123 -0.40 -18.28 20.73
C ARG A 123 1.08 -17.93 20.81
N ARG A 124 1.93 -18.91 21.13
CA ARG A 124 3.39 -18.70 21.18
C ARG A 124 3.94 -18.32 19.81
N TYR A 125 3.51 -19.01 18.76
CA TYR A 125 3.86 -18.69 17.37
C TYR A 125 3.38 -17.29 16.98
N GLY A 126 2.11 -16.97 17.23
CA GLY A 126 1.52 -15.67 16.95
C GLY A 126 2.24 -14.52 17.66
N ARG A 127 2.64 -14.70 18.94
CA ARG A 127 3.44 -13.69 19.66
C ARG A 127 4.79 -13.44 19.00
N ARG A 128 5.48 -14.51 18.58
CA ARG A 128 6.75 -14.39 17.85
C ARG A 128 6.56 -13.68 16.51
N LEU A 129 5.49 -13.99 15.78
CA LEU A 129 5.16 -13.35 14.51
C LEU A 129 4.86 -11.86 14.67
N LEU A 130 4.00 -11.50 15.63
CA LEU A 130 3.67 -10.09 15.87
C LEU A 130 4.89 -9.31 16.37
N GLY A 131 5.75 -9.92 17.20
CA GLY A 131 7.03 -9.32 17.59
C GLY A 131 7.97 -9.09 16.41
N ALA A 132 8.15 -10.10 15.54
CA ALA A 132 8.94 -9.96 14.33
C ALA A 132 8.37 -8.89 13.39
N ARG A 133 7.05 -8.82 13.25
CA ARG A 133 6.36 -7.80 12.44
C ARG A 133 6.58 -6.40 12.99
N ARG A 134 6.43 -6.18 14.29
CA ARG A 134 6.75 -4.90 14.95
C ARG A 134 8.15 -4.42 14.56
N ASP A 135 9.13 -5.30 14.70
CA ASP A 135 10.53 -4.94 14.47
C ASP A 135 10.78 -4.59 12.99
N VAL A 136 10.28 -5.40 12.05
CA VAL A 136 10.43 -5.14 10.59
C VAL A 136 9.70 -3.86 10.17
N VAL A 137 8.49 -3.62 10.67
CA VAL A 137 7.71 -2.42 10.33
C VAL A 137 8.42 -1.18 10.85
N ALA A 138 8.92 -1.20 12.09
CA ALA A 138 9.63 -0.07 12.68
C ALA A 138 10.95 0.23 11.94
N GLU A 139 11.72 -0.81 11.61
CA GLU A 139 12.95 -0.71 10.82
C GLU A 139 12.65 -0.09 9.45
N ARG A 140 11.68 -0.65 8.72
CA ARG A 140 11.31 -0.19 7.37
C ARG A 140 10.75 1.24 7.35
N ALA A 141 9.91 1.59 8.33
CA ALA A 141 9.38 2.94 8.46
C ALA A 141 10.49 3.95 8.79
N GLY A 142 11.44 3.58 9.65
CA GLY A 142 12.60 4.41 9.98
C GLY A 142 13.52 4.65 8.77
N GLU A 143 13.76 3.63 7.95
CA GLU A 143 14.49 3.77 6.68
C GLU A 143 13.81 4.74 5.72
N LEU A 144 12.51 4.58 5.52
CA LEU A 144 11.74 5.39 4.56
C LEU A 144 11.43 6.80 5.07
N GLY A 145 11.46 7.03 6.39
CA GLY A 145 11.26 8.36 6.98
C GLY A 145 12.27 9.41 6.50
N ARG A 146 13.40 8.97 5.93
CA ARG A 146 14.47 9.83 5.37
C ARG A 146 14.71 9.56 3.88
N ALA A 147 13.87 8.75 3.26
CA ALA A 147 14.02 8.38 1.86
C ALA A 147 13.64 9.55 0.93
N PRO A 148 14.22 9.62 -0.29
CA PRO A 148 13.78 10.56 -1.30
C PRO A 148 12.30 10.35 -1.62
N VAL A 149 11.59 11.47 -1.80
CA VAL A 149 10.16 11.49 -2.12
C VAL A 149 9.98 11.58 -3.62
N VAL A 150 8.99 10.85 -4.12
CA VAL A 150 8.41 10.99 -5.46
C VAL A 150 6.98 11.45 -5.27
N VAL A 151 6.52 12.39 -6.08
CA VAL A 151 5.16 12.90 -6.04
C VAL A 151 4.39 12.47 -7.29
N GLY A 152 3.13 12.10 -7.14
CA GLY A 152 2.23 11.77 -8.25
C GLY A 152 0.97 12.62 -8.22
N ALA A 153 0.48 13.02 -9.40
CA ALA A 153 -0.65 13.93 -9.56
C ALA A 153 -1.92 13.18 -9.96
N ALA A 154 -2.89 13.15 -9.06
CA ALA A 154 -4.26 12.79 -9.40
C ALA A 154 -4.98 14.03 -9.98
N ILE A 155 -4.74 14.31 -11.27
CA ILE A 155 -5.31 15.46 -11.96
C ILE A 155 -6.74 15.13 -12.40
N VAL A 156 -7.72 15.87 -11.88
CA VAL A 156 -9.14 15.66 -12.18
C VAL A 156 -9.73 16.83 -12.98
N ARG A 157 -10.47 16.50 -14.04
CA ARG A 157 -11.27 17.42 -14.85
C ARG A 157 -12.56 16.73 -15.25
N ASP A 158 -13.70 17.37 -15.02
CA ASP A 158 -15.05 16.89 -15.40
C ASP A 158 -15.33 15.43 -14.99
N GLY A 159 -14.98 15.08 -13.75
CA GLY A 159 -15.18 13.72 -13.22
C GLY A 159 -14.28 12.65 -13.85
N ARG A 160 -13.20 13.05 -14.54
CA ARG A 160 -12.22 12.15 -15.14
C ARG A 160 -10.82 12.42 -14.60
N LEU A 161 -10.05 11.34 -14.45
CA LEU A 161 -8.66 11.34 -14.02
C LEU A 161 -7.73 11.30 -15.23
N LEU A 162 -6.69 12.14 -15.24
CA LEU A 162 -5.61 12.07 -16.22
C LEU A 162 -4.64 10.96 -15.82
N VAL A 163 -4.42 9.98 -16.70
CA VAL A 163 -3.47 8.89 -16.51
C VAL A 163 -2.45 8.86 -17.63
N ALA A 164 -1.23 8.45 -17.30
CA ALA A 164 -0.12 8.40 -18.23
C ALA A 164 0.36 6.96 -18.43
N GLN A 165 0.70 6.62 -19.67
CA GLN A 165 1.18 5.30 -20.03
C GLN A 165 2.70 5.29 -20.18
N ARG A 166 3.38 4.37 -19.49
CA ARG A 166 4.83 4.26 -19.52
C ARG A 166 5.36 3.89 -20.89
N SER A 167 6.39 4.62 -21.31
CA SER A 167 7.20 4.32 -22.49
C SER A 167 8.32 3.33 -22.19
N TYR A 168 8.92 3.41 -20.99
CA TYR A 168 10.09 2.63 -20.58
C TYR A 168 10.15 2.47 -19.05
N PRO A 169 10.96 1.54 -18.51
CA PRO A 169 11.70 0.47 -19.20
C PRO A 169 10.75 -0.61 -19.78
N ALA A 170 11.26 -1.53 -20.60
CA ALA A 170 10.46 -2.49 -21.37
C ALA A 170 9.54 -3.35 -20.50
N GLU A 171 9.96 -3.67 -19.27
CA GLU A 171 9.18 -4.48 -18.33
C GLU A 171 7.94 -3.75 -17.79
N LEU A 172 7.94 -2.42 -17.87
CA LEU A 172 6.85 -1.55 -17.41
C LEU A 172 6.13 -0.85 -18.57
N ALA A 173 6.65 -0.95 -19.79
CA ALA A 173 6.08 -0.30 -20.96
C ALA A 173 4.63 -0.75 -21.19
N GLY A 174 3.75 0.23 -21.41
CA GLY A 174 2.31 -0.03 -21.59
C GLY A 174 1.48 -0.07 -20.30
N ARG A 175 2.11 -0.13 -19.11
CA ARG A 175 1.40 0.05 -17.83
C ARG A 175 1.07 1.52 -17.59
N TRP A 176 0.05 1.75 -16.77
CA TRP A 176 -0.47 3.08 -16.44
C TRP A 176 0.04 3.56 -15.08
N GLU A 177 0.25 4.87 -14.95
CA GLU A 177 0.66 5.54 -13.73
C GLU A 177 0.05 6.95 -13.64
N LEU A 178 0.15 7.54 -12.47
CA LEU A 178 -0.11 8.97 -12.28
C LEU A 178 1.15 9.75 -12.67
N PRO A 179 1.03 10.86 -13.43
CA PRO A 179 2.17 11.68 -13.81
C PRO A 179 2.81 12.35 -12.59
N GLY A 180 4.11 12.65 -12.68
CA GLY A 180 4.89 13.23 -11.60
C GLY A 180 6.29 12.61 -11.50
N GLY A 181 7.07 13.07 -10.52
CA GLY A 181 8.47 12.71 -10.45
C GLY A 181 9.10 12.99 -9.10
N GLY A 182 10.44 13.04 -9.10
CA GLY A 182 11.23 13.16 -7.88
C GLY A 182 11.18 14.57 -7.30
N VAL A 183 11.13 14.67 -5.97
CA VAL A 183 11.33 15.95 -5.27
C VAL A 183 12.83 16.23 -5.20
N GLU A 184 13.25 17.39 -5.69
CA GLU A 184 14.65 17.81 -5.64
C GLU A 184 15.07 18.35 -4.26
N PRO A 185 16.38 18.36 -3.94
CA PRO A 185 16.85 18.94 -2.68
C PRO A 185 16.46 20.42 -2.52
N GLY A 186 15.75 20.73 -1.44
CA GLY A 186 15.27 22.09 -1.16
C GLY A 186 13.94 22.45 -1.84
N GLU A 187 13.41 21.57 -2.68
CA GLU A 187 12.11 21.73 -3.35
C GLU A 187 10.96 21.24 -2.45
N SER A 188 9.83 21.94 -2.47
CA SER A 188 8.62 21.44 -1.80
C SER A 188 7.93 20.36 -2.67
N GLU A 189 7.20 19.44 -2.04
CA GLU A 189 6.40 18.44 -2.79
C GLU A 189 5.43 19.06 -3.80
N THR A 190 4.92 20.26 -3.50
CA THR A 190 3.97 20.95 -4.37
C THR A 190 4.68 21.58 -5.57
N ASP A 191 5.84 22.19 -5.34
CA ASP A 191 6.65 22.78 -6.41
C ASP A 191 7.18 21.69 -7.35
N ALA A 192 7.66 20.57 -6.79
CA ALA A 192 8.06 19.40 -7.56
C ALA A 192 6.92 18.92 -8.45
N LEU A 193 5.71 18.75 -7.90
CA LEU A 193 4.58 18.27 -8.68
C LEU A 193 4.19 19.22 -9.82
N VAL A 194 4.26 20.54 -9.58
CA VAL A 194 4.00 21.57 -10.60
C VAL A 194 5.07 21.55 -11.69
N ARG A 195 6.35 21.43 -11.33
CA ARG A 195 7.48 21.32 -12.27
C ARG A 195 7.34 20.07 -13.13
N GLU A 196 7.18 18.91 -12.51
CA GLU A 196 7.05 17.63 -13.20
C GLU A 196 5.85 17.63 -14.17
N CYS A 197 4.68 18.10 -13.73
CA CYS A 197 3.51 18.20 -14.64
C CYS A 197 3.75 19.17 -15.81
N ARG A 198 4.52 20.23 -15.61
CA ARG A 198 4.88 21.16 -16.69
C ARG A 198 5.85 20.51 -17.69
N GLU A 199 6.82 19.75 -17.20
CA GLU A 199 7.83 19.07 -18.00
C GLU A 199 7.22 17.90 -18.78
N GLU A 200 6.58 16.96 -18.07
CA GLU A 200 6.03 15.74 -18.64
C GLU A 200 4.77 15.94 -19.48
N LEU A 201 3.96 16.95 -19.11
CA LEU A 201 2.63 17.15 -19.69
C LEU A 201 2.44 18.49 -20.40
N GLY A 202 3.32 19.47 -20.18
CA GLY A 202 3.07 20.85 -20.61
C GLY A 202 1.96 21.57 -19.85
N ALA A 203 1.42 20.95 -18.80
CA ALA A 203 0.25 21.43 -18.09
C ALA A 203 0.64 22.28 -16.88
N ARG A 204 -0.12 23.35 -16.65
CA ARG A 204 -0.13 24.10 -15.39
C ARG A 204 -1.21 23.54 -14.46
N ILE A 205 -0.81 23.16 -13.25
CA ILE A 205 -1.69 22.60 -12.25
C ILE A 205 -1.66 23.41 -10.96
N ARG A 206 -2.72 23.26 -10.16
CA ARG A 206 -2.74 23.60 -8.74
C ARG A 206 -2.86 22.30 -7.95
N ALA A 207 -1.84 21.99 -7.16
CA ALA A 207 -1.88 20.84 -6.26
C ALA A 207 -2.76 21.14 -5.04
N ASP A 208 -3.46 20.11 -4.58
CA ASP A 208 -4.41 20.15 -3.48
C ASP A 208 -4.02 19.14 -2.40
N GLY A 209 -4.99 18.47 -1.76
CA GLY A 209 -4.77 17.52 -0.67
C GLY A 209 -4.09 16.23 -1.11
N ARG A 210 -3.62 15.46 -0.12
CA ARG A 210 -3.06 14.11 -0.32
C ARG A 210 -4.16 13.05 -0.36
N ILE A 211 -3.91 11.98 -1.10
CA ILE A 211 -4.78 10.79 -1.12
C ILE A 211 -3.99 9.54 -0.74
N GLY A 212 -4.67 8.61 -0.07
CA GLY A 212 -4.10 7.33 0.29
C GLY A 212 -2.92 7.41 1.27
N THR A 213 -2.14 6.34 1.26
CA THR A 213 -0.94 6.16 2.09
C THR A 213 0.32 6.64 1.39
N ASP A 214 1.41 6.86 2.13
CA ASP A 214 2.74 7.07 1.56
C ASP A 214 3.31 5.71 1.09
N LEU A 215 3.51 5.53 -0.21
CA LEU A 215 3.75 4.21 -0.81
C LEU A 215 5.26 3.90 -0.96
N PRO A 216 5.77 2.81 -0.37
CA PRO A 216 7.14 2.36 -0.62
C PRO A 216 7.36 1.98 -2.09
N ILE A 217 8.34 2.60 -2.74
CA ILE A 217 8.82 2.27 -4.08
C ILE A 217 10.33 2.03 -4.06
N GLY A 218 10.72 0.83 -3.62
CA GLY A 218 12.13 0.49 -3.41
C GLY A 218 12.72 1.29 -2.25
N ARG A 219 13.67 2.19 -2.52
CA ARG A 219 14.30 3.05 -1.50
C ARG A 219 13.72 4.47 -1.46
N ARG A 220 12.56 4.67 -2.09
CA ARG A 220 11.86 5.94 -2.22
C ARG A 220 10.43 5.81 -1.70
N VAL A 221 9.76 6.94 -1.50
CA VAL A 221 8.35 7.00 -1.08
C VAL A 221 7.56 7.79 -2.11
N LEU A 222 6.52 7.19 -2.68
CA LEU A 222 5.57 7.85 -3.57
C LEU A 222 4.43 8.46 -2.74
N ARG A 223 4.18 9.76 -2.92
CA ARG A 223 3.10 10.52 -2.28
C ARG A 223 2.18 11.09 -3.34
N ILE A 224 0.90 10.72 -3.27
CA ILE A 224 -0.08 11.17 -4.27
C ILE A 224 -0.83 12.39 -3.77
N ARG A 225 -0.96 13.39 -4.65
CA ARG A 225 -1.75 14.59 -4.41
C ARG A 225 -2.83 14.73 -5.45
N THR A 226 -3.99 15.19 -5.01
CA THR A 226 -5.02 15.73 -5.92
C THR A 226 -4.50 16.98 -6.59
N ALA A 227 -4.92 17.19 -7.83
CA ALA A 227 -4.59 18.38 -8.59
C ALA A 227 -5.71 18.75 -9.57
N ARG A 228 -5.74 20.02 -9.97
CA ARG A 228 -6.60 20.53 -11.05
C ARG A 228 -5.78 21.38 -11.99
N LEU A 229 -6.15 21.41 -13.27
CA LEU A 229 -5.57 22.34 -14.22
C LEU A 229 -5.90 23.79 -13.80
N THR A 230 -4.96 24.71 -13.97
CA THR A 230 -5.28 26.14 -13.84
C THR A 230 -6.17 26.59 -15.00
N PRO A 231 -7.00 27.66 -14.84
CA PRO A 231 -7.92 28.10 -15.90
C PRO A 231 -7.24 28.45 -17.23
N ASP A 232 -5.98 28.86 -17.19
CA ASP A 232 -5.17 29.26 -18.34
C ASP A 232 -4.28 28.12 -18.87
N SER A 233 -4.33 26.95 -18.26
CA SER A 233 -3.45 25.81 -18.58
C SER A 233 -3.68 25.28 -20.00
N PRO A 234 -2.62 24.99 -20.77
CA PRO A 234 -2.73 24.20 -21.98
C PRO A 234 -3.28 22.80 -21.67
N ASP A 235 -3.87 22.16 -22.68
CA ASP A 235 -4.24 20.75 -22.55
C ASP A 235 -2.99 19.87 -22.35
N PRO A 236 -3.02 18.88 -21.44
CA PRO A 236 -1.91 17.96 -21.24
C PRO A 236 -1.54 17.16 -22.49
N GLU A 237 -0.25 17.06 -22.78
CA GLU A 237 0.33 16.32 -23.91
C GLU A 237 1.32 15.25 -23.43
N ALA A 238 1.40 14.12 -24.12
CA ALA A 238 2.35 13.05 -23.75
C ALA A 238 3.78 13.42 -24.19
N ARG A 239 4.56 14.14 -23.37
CA ARG A 239 5.93 14.56 -23.75
C ARG A 239 6.97 13.50 -23.46
N GLU A 240 6.85 12.84 -22.31
CA GLU A 240 7.76 11.75 -21.88
C GLU A 240 7.05 10.38 -21.80
N HIS A 241 5.73 10.42 -21.91
CA HIS A 241 4.86 9.25 -21.85
C HIS A 241 4.47 8.76 -23.24
N ARG A 242 4.05 7.49 -23.32
CA ARG A 242 3.64 6.89 -24.58
C ARG A 242 2.27 7.40 -25.00
N SER A 243 1.38 7.58 -24.04
CA SER A 243 0.03 8.10 -24.24
C SER A 243 -0.52 8.68 -22.95
N LEU A 244 -1.48 9.59 -23.08
CA LEU A 244 -2.30 10.10 -21.98
C LEU A 244 -3.76 9.72 -22.22
N ARG A 245 -4.52 9.54 -21.14
CA ARG A 245 -5.97 9.33 -21.23
C ARG A 245 -6.69 9.98 -20.07
N TRP A 246 -7.85 10.56 -20.36
CA TRP A 246 -8.84 10.93 -19.35
C TRP A 246 -9.80 9.76 -19.12
N VAL A 247 -9.80 9.21 -17.91
CA VAL A 247 -10.57 8.00 -17.54
C VAL A 247 -11.58 8.28 -16.42
N GLY A 248 -12.77 7.71 -16.52
CA GLY A 248 -13.77 7.73 -15.46
C GLY A 248 -13.55 6.64 -14.40
N ALA A 249 -14.34 6.68 -13.33
CA ALA A 249 -14.20 5.77 -12.19
C ALA A 249 -14.24 4.27 -12.55
N HIS A 250 -15.07 3.87 -13.52
CA HIS A 250 -15.15 2.48 -13.97
C HIS A 250 -13.88 2.02 -14.73
N GLU A 251 -13.29 2.92 -15.50
CA GLU A 251 -12.11 2.64 -16.30
C GLU A 251 -10.86 2.58 -15.41
N VAL A 252 -10.75 3.50 -14.43
CA VAL A 252 -9.66 3.53 -13.43
C VAL A 252 -9.48 2.17 -12.76
N ALA A 253 -10.57 1.50 -12.37
CA ALA A 253 -10.49 0.20 -11.69
C ALA A 253 -9.95 -0.94 -12.59
N ALA A 254 -10.02 -0.80 -13.92
CA ALA A 254 -9.68 -1.84 -14.88
C ALA A 254 -8.31 -1.65 -15.57
N LEU A 255 -7.63 -0.52 -15.35
CA LEU A 255 -6.34 -0.26 -15.99
C LEU A 255 -5.23 -1.18 -15.44
N GLY A 256 -4.28 -1.52 -16.33
CA GLY A 256 -3.03 -2.19 -15.97
C GLY A 256 -2.05 -1.24 -15.27
N TRP A 257 -2.38 -0.80 -14.06
CA TRP A 257 -1.57 0.11 -13.24
C TRP A 257 -0.20 -0.46 -12.90
N LEU A 258 0.78 0.40 -12.64
CA LEU A 258 1.94 0.05 -11.83
C LEU A 258 1.54 -0.39 -10.41
N ASP A 259 2.41 -1.19 -9.77
CA ASP A 259 2.12 -1.76 -8.45
C ASP A 259 1.87 -0.68 -7.37
N ALA A 260 2.61 0.43 -7.43
CA ALA A 260 2.46 1.55 -6.51
C ALA A 260 1.13 2.27 -6.73
N ASP A 261 0.86 2.71 -7.95
CA ASP A 261 -0.36 3.41 -8.31
C ASP A 261 -1.62 2.56 -8.09
N ARG A 262 -1.53 1.24 -8.31
CA ARG A 262 -2.61 0.29 -7.97
C ARG A 262 -3.05 0.42 -6.52
N ALA A 263 -2.12 0.76 -5.61
CA ALA A 263 -2.40 0.85 -4.18
C ALA A 263 -3.34 2.00 -3.79
N VAL A 264 -3.55 2.99 -4.66
CA VAL A 264 -4.46 4.12 -4.43
C VAL A 264 -5.69 4.10 -5.33
N VAL A 265 -5.92 3.04 -6.11
CA VAL A 265 -7.05 2.95 -7.05
C VAL A 265 -8.41 3.09 -6.35
N ALA A 266 -8.56 2.55 -5.14
CA ALA A 266 -9.81 2.69 -4.39
C ALA A 266 -10.08 4.16 -4.04
N GLU A 267 -9.06 4.87 -3.54
CA GLU A 267 -9.12 6.30 -3.22
C GLU A 267 -9.35 7.16 -4.47
N LEU A 268 -8.78 6.79 -5.62
CA LEU A 268 -9.03 7.47 -6.90
C LEU A 268 -10.47 7.27 -7.38
N VAL A 269 -11.05 6.08 -7.21
CA VAL A 269 -12.45 5.81 -7.55
C VAL A 269 -13.39 6.63 -6.67
N ASP A 270 -13.10 6.74 -5.37
CA ASP A 270 -13.88 7.56 -4.44
C ASP A 270 -13.78 9.06 -4.81
N LEU A 271 -12.59 9.54 -5.16
CA LEU A 271 -12.35 10.91 -5.62
C LEU A 271 -13.15 11.27 -6.89
N LEU A 272 -13.36 10.33 -7.81
CA LEU A 272 -14.13 10.56 -9.03
C LEU A 272 -15.65 10.47 -8.82
N ARG A 273 -16.09 10.02 -7.65
CA ARG A 273 -17.52 9.88 -7.30
C ARG A 273 -18.04 10.98 -6.38
N SER A 274 -17.14 11.78 -5.80
CA SER A 274 -17.46 12.96 -4.98
C SER A 274 -17.79 14.17 -5.83
#